data_AF-A0A965UUH3-F1
#
_entry.id   AF-A0A965UUH3-F1
#
_cell.length_a   1.000
_cell.length_b   1.000
_cell.length_c   1.000
_cell.angle_alpha   90.00
_cell.angle_beta   90.00
_cell.angle_gamma   90.00
#
_symmetry.space_group_name_H-M   'P 1'
#
loop_
_entity.id
_entity.type
_entity.pdbx_description
1 polymer ?
#
loop_
_entity_poly.entity_id
_entity_poly.type
_entity_poly.pdbx_seq_one_letter_code
_entity_poly.pdbx_strand_id
1 'polypeptide(L)'
;MPDPVIFDRSSAERIANAVRRVEIGDRTESPLRFDTVPPSQQRKTFRIATFTGSWAINETKTVTFKYQTSTPNTASVVNLFFPYPASTNATDCAIAREGTAWHLIDVPFQTATAVFSG
;
A
#
# COMPACT_ATOMS: atom_id res chain seq x y z
N MET A 1 -23.85 -7.56 -31.95
CA MET A 1 -22.81 -7.51 -33.00
C MET A 1 -21.64 -6.76 -32.39
N PRO A 2 -20.41 -7.29 -32.38
CA PRO A 2 -19.27 -6.55 -31.83
C PRO A 2 -18.94 -5.37 -32.76
N ASP A 3 -18.58 -4.23 -32.16
CA ASP A 3 -18.21 -3.04 -32.92
C ASP A 3 -16.97 -3.30 -33.80
N PRO A 4 -16.88 -2.73 -35.01
CA PRO A 4 -15.70 -2.87 -35.86
C PRO A 4 -14.48 -2.28 -35.17
N VAL A 5 -13.39 -3.03 -35.11
CA VAL A 5 -12.09 -2.47 -34.69
C VAL A 5 -11.61 -1.51 -35.77
N ILE A 6 -11.61 -0.21 -35.46
CA ILE A 6 -11.17 0.83 -36.39
C ILE A 6 -9.65 0.97 -36.29
N PHE A 7 -8.96 0.72 -37.39
CA PHE A 7 -7.52 0.95 -37.49
C PHE A 7 -7.24 2.42 -37.72
N ASP A 8 -6.84 3.13 -36.66
CA ASP A 8 -6.59 4.56 -36.69
C ASP A 8 -5.08 4.89 -36.81
N ARG A 9 -4.79 6.18 -36.98
CA ARG A 9 -3.41 6.68 -37.09
C ARG A 9 -2.56 6.31 -35.88
N SER A 10 -3.15 6.39 -34.69
CA SER A 10 -2.49 5.99 -33.43
C SER A 10 -2.07 4.52 -33.45
N SER A 11 -2.93 3.63 -33.93
CA SER A 11 -2.65 2.21 -34.10
C SER A 11 -1.52 1.96 -35.11
N ALA A 12 -1.54 2.69 -36.23
CA ALA A 12 -0.48 2.63 -37.24
C ALA A 12 0.88 3.07 -36.69
N GLU A 13 0.94 4.17 -35.94
CA GLU A 13 2.17 4.67 -35.32
C GLU A 13 2.74 3.68 -34.29
N ARG A 14 1.88 3.05 -33.49
CA ARG A 14 2.30 2.02 -32.52
C ARG A 14 2.91 0.79 -33.21
N ILE A 15 2.31 0.35 -34.32
CA ILE A 15 2.84 -0.77 -35.11
C ILE A 15 4.15 -0.40 -35.78
N ALA A 16 4.24 0.79 -36.39
CA ALA A 16 5.47 1.28 -37.01
C ALA A 16 6.64 1.33 -36.00
N ASN A 17 6.38 1.78 -34.78
CA ASN A 17 7.38 1.81 -33.71
C ASN A 17 7.82 0.40 -33.28
N ALA A 18 6.90 -0.56 -33.19
CA ALA A 18 7.23 -1.95 -32.86
C ALA A 18 8.08 -2.59 -33.97
N VAL A 19 7.70 -2.42 -35.23
CA VAL A 19 8.44 -2.93 -36.40
C VAL A 19 9.84 -2.32 -36.45
N ARG A 20 9.94 -1.00 -36.35
CA ARG A 20 11.24 -0.29 -36.34
C ARG A 20 12.17 -0.81 -35.25
N ARG A 21 11.65 -1.14 -34.07
CA ARG A 21 12.45 -1.69 -32.97
C ARG A 21 13.00 -3.08 -33.27
N VAL A 22 12.23 -3.91 -33.98
CA VAL A 22 12.69 -5.23 -34.45
C VAL A 22 13.70 -5.10 -35.59
N GLU A 23 13.50 -4.16 -36.52
CA GLU A 23 14.37 -3.99 -37.68
C GLU A 23 15.74 -3.38 -37.34
N ILE A 24 15.80 -2.50 -36.35
CA ILE A 24 17.06 -1.86 -35.91
C ILE A 24 17.82 -2.71 -34.88
N GLY A 25 17.12 -3.59 -34.16
CA GLY A 25 17.72 -4.44 -33.11
C GLY A 25 18.66 -5.52 -33.64
N ASP A 26 19.53 -6.02 -32.76
CA ASP A 26 20.40 -7.16 -33.09
C ASP A 26 19.55 -8.43 -33.25
N ARG A 27 19.71 -9.13 -34.38
CA ARG A 27 18.95 -10.32 -34.74
C ARG A 27 19.25 -11.54 -33.85
N THR A 28 20.32 -11.48 -33.07
CA THR A 28 20.69 -12.51 -32.10
C THR A 28 20.09 -12.26 -30.71
N GLU A 29 19.48 -11.09 -30.49
CA GLU A 29 18.80 -10.78 -29.23
C GLU A 29 17.49 -11.57 -29.07
N SER A 30 17.02 -11.62 -27.83
CA SER A 30 15.73 -12.23 -27.51
C SER A 30 14.58 -11.54 -28.24
N PRO A 31 13.58 -12.28 -28.76
CA PRO A 31 12.43 -11.70 -29.44
C PRO A 31 11.68 -10.67 -28.57
N LEU A 32 11.09 -9.66 -29.19
CA LEU A 32 10.25 -8.67 -28.52
C LEU A 32 9.04 -9.37 -27.86
N ARG A 33 8.96 -9.29 -26.53
CA ARG A 33 7.84 -9.82 -25.75
C ARG A 33 6.97 -8.66 -25.25
N PHE A 34 5.66 -8.82 -25.39
CA PHE A 34 4.67 -7.91 -24.81
C PHE A 34 4.07 -8.60 -23.59
N ASP A 35 4.66 -8.35 -22.43
CA ASP A 35 4.09 -8.85 -21.18
C ASP A 35 2.75 -8.18 -20.91
N THR A 36 1.85 -8.92 -20.27
CA THR A 36 0.62 -8.35 -19.74
C THR A 36 0.99 -7.22 -18.79
N VAL A 37 0.47 -6.01 -19.04
CA VAL A 37 0.53 -4.94 -18.04
C VAL A 37 -0.23 -5.47 -16.83
N PRO A 38 0.44 -5.77 -15.69
CA PRO A 38 -0.29 -6.17 -14.51
C PRO A 38 -1.27 -5.03 -14.23
N PRO A 39 -2.56 -5.30 -13.96
CA PRO A 39 -3.42 -4.24 -13.44
C PRO A 39 -2.64 -3.57 -12.32
N SER A 40 -2.73 -2.25 -12.18
CA SER A 40 -2.14 -1.53 -11.05
C SER A 40 -2.82 -2.04 -9.78
N GLN A 41 -2.36 -3.20 -9.32
CA GLN A 41 -2.87 -3.89 -8.16
C GLN A 41 -2.67 -2.85 -7.07
N GLN A 42 -3.76 -2.36 -6.48
CA GLN A 42 -3.69 -1.62 -5.24
C GLN A 42 -2.91 -2.52 -4.30
N ARG A 43 -1.63 -2.21 -4.12
CA ARG A 43 -0.73 -3.05 -3.34
C ARG A 43 -1.26 -2.93 -1.92
N LYS A 44 -1.92 -3.99 -1.44
CA LYS A 44 -2.23 -4.14 -0.02
C LYS A 44 -0.91 -3.93 0.72
N THR A 45 -0.82 -2.82 1.43
CA THR A 45 0.45 -2.38 2.01
C THR A 45 0.34 -2.50 3.52
N PHE A 46 1.26 -3.25 4.10
CA PHE A 46 1.47 -3.31 5.54
C PHE A 46 2.74 -2.53 5.90
N ARG A 47 2.73 -1.81 7.02
CA ARG A 47 3.89 -1.07 7.54
C ARG A 47 3.97 -1.18 9.05
N ILE A 48 5.20 -1.06 9.55
CA ILE A 48 5.49 -0.86 10.97
C ILE A 48 5.67 0.64 11.19
N ALA A 49 4.99 1.18 12.20
CA ALA A 49 5.04 2.57 12.58
C ALA A 49 5.24 2.71 14.09
N THR A 50 5.42 3.95 14.54
CA THR A 50 5.49 4.31 15.95
C THR A 50 4.49 5.41 16.26
N PHE A 51 3.92 5.36 17.46
CA PHE A 51 3.02 6.38 18.00
C PHE A 51 3.24 6.55 19.51
N THR A 52 2.66 7.59 20.09
CA THR A 52 2.66 7.86 21.53
C THR A 52 1.25 8.20 22.03
N GLY A 53 1.00 7.97 23.32
CA GLY A 53 -0.29 8.21 23.96
C GLY A 53 -1.27 7.04 23.85
N SER A 54 -2.51 7.27 24.30
CA SER A 54 -3.61 6.31 24.16
C SER A 54 -4.17 6.34 22.75
N TRP A 55 -4.97 5.36 22.34
CA TRP A 55 -5.64 5.39 21.05
C TRP A 55 -7.00 4.70 21.13
N ALA A 56 -8.08 5.48 21.17
CA ALA A 56 -9.44 4.95 21.28
C ALA A 56 -9.92 4.33 19.96
N ILE A 57 -10.97 3.52 20.03
CA ILE A 57 -11.67 3.01 18.84
C ILE A 57 -12.33 4.20 18.12
N ASN A 58 -12.28 4.19 16.79
CA ASN A 58 -12.72 5.24 15.86
C ASN A 58 -11.93 6.56 15.95
N GLU A 59 -10.81 6.58 16.69
CA GLU A 59 -9.92 7.73 16.73
C GLU A 59 -8.87 7.64 15.62
N THR A 60 -8.56 8.79 15.04
CA THR A 60 -7.49 8.95 14.05
C THR A 60 -6.24 9.48 14.72
N LYS A 61 -5.09 8.83 14.48
CA LYS A 61 -3.77 9.31 14.91
C LYS A 61 -2.76 9.35 13.80
N THR A 62 -1.85 10.31 13.90
CA THR A 62 -0.66 10.37 13.04
C THR A 62 0.41 9.47 13.64
N VAL A 63 0.84 8.50 12.85
CA VAL A 63 1.95 7.60 13.18
C VAL A 63 3.15 7.91 12.31
N THR A 64 4.34 7.57 12.78
CA THR A 64 5.59 7.73 12.03
C THR A 64 6.11 6.37 11.58
N PHE A 65 6.41 6.20 10.31
CA PHE A 65 6.96 4.95 9.80
C PHE A 65 8.35 4.68 10.39
N LYS A 66 8.53 3.49 10.99
CA LYS A 66 9.71 3.17 11.79
C LYS A 66 11.02 3.21 11.00
N TYR A 67 10.99 2.80 9.74
CA TYR A 67 12.17 2.65 8.88
C TYR A 67 12.16 3.55 7.65
N GLN A 68 11.35 4.61 7.66
CA GLN A 68 11.29 5.56 6.55
C GLN A 68 11.83 6.93 6.99
N THR A 69 12.96 7.32 6.40
CA THR A 69 13.59 8.61 6.67
C THR A 69 13.20 9.69 5.66
N SER A 70 12.72 9.30 4.48
CA SER A 70 12.27 10.21 3.43
C SER A 70 10.80 10.62 3.59
N THR A 71 10.51 11.92 3.47
CA THR A 71 9.17 12.49 3.52
C THR A 71 8.34 12.06 2.29
N PRO A 72 7.04 11.70 2.44
CA PRO A 72 6.26 11.66 3.68
C PRO A 72 6.53 10.39 4.51
N ASN A 73 7.03 10.55 5.73
CA ASN A 73 7.36 9.48 6.68
C ASN A 73 6.27 9.28 7.75
N THR A 74 5.11 9.90 7.60
CA THR A 74 3.98 9.77 8.52
C THR A 74 2.72 9.36 7.78
N ALA A 75 1.76 8.79 8.51
CA ALA A 75 0.45 8.45 8.01
C ALA A 75 -0.63 8.77 9.04
N SER A 76 -1.79 9.20 8.55
CA SER A 76 -3.01 9.31 9.35
C SER A 76 -3.72 7.96 9.35
N VAL A 77 -3.94 7.39 10.53
CA VAL A 77 -4.39 6.02 10.72
C VAL A 77 -5.61 6.01 11.63
N VAL A 78 -6.59 5.16 11.34
CA VAL A 78 -7.79 4.97 12.18
C VAL A 78 -7.69 3.65 12.94
N ASN A 79 -8.02 3.66 14.24
CA ASN A 79 -8.17 2.43 15.02
C ASN A 79 -9.63 1.94 14.97
N LEU A 80 -9.85 0.70 14.55
CA LEU A 80 -11.20 0.14 14.40
C LEU A 80 -11.54 -0.95 15.43
N PHE A 81 -10.56 -1.48 16.15
CA PHE A 81 -10.73 -2.76 16.85
C PHE A 81 -10.53 -2.67 18.36
N PHE A 82 -9.36 -2.22 18.82
CA PHE A 82 -8.97 -2.35 20.23
C PHE A 82 -8.43 -1.04 20.78
N PRO A 83 -8.94 -0.55 21.93
CA PRO A 83 -8.39 0.68 22.52
C PRO A 83 -6.95 0.42 22.98
N TYR A 84 -6.04 1.30 22.59
CA TYR A 84 -4.66 1.26 23.04
C TYR A 84 -4.51 2.10 24.32
N PRO A 85 -3.97 1.53 25.42
CA PRO A 85 -3.73 2.27 26.66
C PRO A 85 -2.73 3.42 26.43
N ALA A 86 -2.77 4.42 27.31
CA ALA A 86 -1.81 5.52 27.25
C ALA A 86 -0.39 5.02 27.53
N SER A 87 0.54 5.33 26.62
CA SER A 87 1.98 5.17 26.81
C SER A 87 2.69 6.51 26.64
N THR A 88 3.61 6.84 27.54
CA THR A 88 4.52 7.98 27.41
C THR A 88 5.68 7.70 26.47
N ASN A 89 6.00 6.43 26.25
CA ASN A 89 7.05 5.98 25.35
C ASN A 89 6.51 5.76 23.94
N ALA A 90 7.38 5.90 22.94
CA ALA A 90 7.06 5.51 21.57
C ALA A 90 6.79 4.01 21.52
N THR A 91 5.59 3.66 21.06
CA THR A 91 5.13 2.28 20.94
C THR A 91 5.11 1.90 19.46
N ASP A 92 5.73 0.75 19.14
CA ASP A 92 5.65 0.17 17.82
C ASP A 92 4.22 -0.31 17.54
N CYS A 93 3.74 -0.09 16.32
CA CYS A 93 2.43 -0.57 15.89
C CYS A 93 2.44 -1.05 14.43
N ALA A 94 1.48 -1.94 14.16
CA ALA A 94 1.24 -2.56 12.87
C ALA A 94 0.06 -1.86 12.16
N ILE A 95 0.28 -1.33 10.95
CA ILE A 95 -0.76 -0.65 10.18
C ILE A 95 -0.91 -1.24 8.77
N ALA A 96 -2.15 -1.30 8.29
CA ALA A 96 -2.49 -1.79 6.97
C ALA A 96 -3.24 -0.72 6.16
N ARG A 97 -3.07 -0.76 4.84
CA ARG A 97 -3.76 0.15 3.92
C ARG A 97 -4.89 -0.57 3.20
N GLU A 98 -6.09 -0.02 3.28
CA GLU A 98 -7.27 -0.42 2.51
C GLU A 98 -7.72 0.76 1.64
N GLY A 99 -7.70 0.58 0.32
CA GLY A 99 -7.89 1.68 -0.62
C GLY A 99 -6.86 2.80 -0.40
N THR A 100 -7.35 3.98 0.00
CA THR A 100 -6.50 5.15 0.31
C THR A 100 -6.25 5.33 1.82
N ALA A 101 -7.01 4.67 2.68
CA ALA A 101 -6.99 4.84 4.13
C ALA A 101 -6.04 3.87 4.82
N TRP A 102 -5.50 4.29 5.98
CA TRP A 102 -4.69 3.44 6.84
C TRP A 102 -5.45 3.07 8.12
N HIS A 103 -5.29 1.83 8.54
CA HIS A 103 -5.94 1.28 9.73
C HIS A 103 -4.93 0.60 10.65
N LEU A 104 -5.13 0.77 11.96
CA LEU A 104 -4.41 0.00 12.97
C LEU A 104 -4.90 -1.44 12.94
N ILE A 105 -3.97 -2.39 12.90
CA ILE A 105 -4.27 -3.83 12.94
C ILE A 105 -3.62 -4.53 14.14
N ASP A 106 -3.13 -3.75 15.09
CA ASP A 106 -2.44 -4.25 16.28
C ASP A 106 -3.43 -4.52 17.42
N VAL A 107 -3.07 -5.48 18.28
CA VAL A 107 -3.85 -5.86 19.46
C VAL A 107 -2.99 -5.60 20.70
N PRO A 108 -3.35 -4.64 21.56
CA PRO A 108 -2.61 -4.39 22.78
C PRO A 108 -2.82 -5.59 23.72
N PHE A 109 -1.77 -6.38 23.92
CA PHE A 109 -1.76 -7.39 24.98
C PHE A 109 -1.57 -6.69 26.32
N GLN A 110 -2.58 -6.81 27.19
CA GLN A 110 -2.51 -6.32 28.55
C GLN A 110 -2.75 -7.45 29.54
N THR A 111 -2.05 -7.41 30.67
CA THR A 111 -2.39 -8.23 31.84
C THR A 111 -3.68 -7.69 32.45
N ALA A 112 -4.73 -8.50 32.51
CA ALA A 112 -5.95 -8.16 33.23
C ALA A 112 -5.80 -8.51 34.72
N THR A 113 -6.08 -7.57 35.61
CA THR A 113 -6.11 -7.80 37.07
C THR A 113 -7.56 -7.83 37.53
N ALA A 114 -7.99 -8.96 38.09
CA ALA A 114 -9.29 -9.04 38.78
C ALA A 114 -9.13 -8.62 40.24
N VAL A 115 -10.04 -7.78 40.73
CA VAL A 115 -10.16 -7.44 42.16
C VAL A 115 -11.40 -8.16 42.69
N PHE A 116 -11.21 -9.06 43.64
CA PHE A 116 -12.32 -9.72 44.34
C PHE A 116 -12.55 -8.99 45.66
N SER A 117 -13.74 -8.42 45.84
CA SER A 117 -14.22 -7.92 47.13
C SER A 117 -14.99 -9.03 47.84
N GLY A 118 -14.53 -9.42 49.02
CA GLY A 118 -15.26 -10.30 49.95
C GLY A 118 -16.27 -9.57 50.80
#